data_AF-A0A164DE99-F1
#
_entry.id   AF-A0A164DE99-F1
#
_cell.length_a   1.000
_cell.length_b   1.000
_cell.length_c   1.000
_cell.angle_alpha   90.00
_cell.angle_beta   90.00
_cell.angle_gamma   90.00
#
_symmetry.space_group_name_H-M   'P 1'
#
loop_
_entity.id
_entity.type
_entity.pdbx_description
1 polymer ?
#
loop_
_entity_poly.entity_id
_entity_poly.type
_entity_poly.pdbx_seq_one_letter_code
_entity_poly.pdbx_strand_id
1 'polypeptide(L)' 'LAHGTPIDWYNFCREVSEDVVINNSEKIGGFGITVEIDESKFGKRKYNRGKRV' A
#
# COMPACT_ATOMS: atom_id res chain seq x y z
N LEU A 1 -4.89 -21.10 -24.25
CA LEU A 1 -4.63 -19.64 -24.33
C LEU A 1 -4.80 -19.07 -22.92
N ALA A 2 -3.74 -19.11 -22.10
CA ALA A 2 -3.75 -18.56 -20.75
C ALA A 2 -3.24 -17.12 -20.80
N HIS A 3 -4.06 -16.21 -21.33
CA HIS A 3 -3.73 -14.79 -21.36
C HIS A 3 -4.52 -14.12 -20.24
N GLY A 4 -3.87 -13.87 -19.10
CA GLY A 4 -4.46 -13.12 -17.97
C GLY A 4 -4.08 -13.63 -16.57
N THR A 5 -3.70 -14.90 -16.43
CA THR A 5 -3.74 -15.60 -15.14
C THR A 5 -2.97 -14.94 -13.97
N PRO A 6 -1.75 -14.38 -14.14
CA PRO A 6 -1.06 -13.76 -13.00
C PRO A 6 -1.61 -12.35 -12.68
N ILE A 7 -2.10 -11.63 -13.69
CA ILE A 7 -2.66 -10.29 -13.54
C ILE A 7 -4.04 -10.37 -12.88
N ASP A 8 -4.86 -11.32 -13.32
CA ASP A 8 -6.18 -11.56 -12.75
C ASP A 8 -6.08 -12.02 -11.30
N TRP A 9 -5.13 -12.90 -10.99
CA TRP A 9 -4.84 -13.31 -9.62
C TRP A 9 -4.38 -12.13 -8.75
N TYR A 10 -3.48 -11.29 -9.26
CA TYR A 10 -3.03 -10.10 -8.54
C TYR A 10 -4.19 -9.13 -8.27
N ASN A 11 -5.06 -8.91 -9.26
CA ASN A 11 -6.23 -8.04 -9.12
C ASN A 11 -7.20 -8.59 -8.09
N PHE A 12 -7.46 -9.91 -8.11
CA PHE A 12 -8.28 -10.57 -7.10
C PHE A 12 -7.71 -10.38 -5.69
N CYS A 13 -6.40 -10.62 -5.49
CA CYS A 13 -5.77 -10.40 -4.18
C CYS A 13 -5.86 -8.94 -3.73
N ARG A 14 -5.73 -7.98 -4.65
CA ARG A 14 -5.87 -6.55 -4.36
C ARG A 14 -7.29 -6.22 -3.89
N GLU A 15 -8.31 -6.69 -4.61
CA GLU A 15 -9.72 -6.45 -4.26
C GLU A 15 -10.06 -7.02 -2.88
N VAL A 16 -9.69 -8.28 -2.61
CA VAL A 16 -9.88 -8.89 -1.29
C VAL A 16 -9.18 -8.09 -0.18
N SER A 17 -7.96 -7.60 -0.44
CA SER A 17 -7.22 -6.79 0.54
C SER A 17 -7.89 -5.44 0.79
N GLU A 18 -8.41 -4.78 -0.25
CA GLU A 18 -9.14 -3.52 -0.13
C GLU A 18 -10.41 -3.69 0.69
N ASP A 19 -11.19 -4.74 0.44
CA ASP A 19 -12.41 -5.03 1.21
C ASP A 19 -12.10 -5.24 2.69
N VAL A 20 -11.04 -5.97 3.02
CA VAL A 20 -10.63 -6.18 4.42
C VAL A 20 -10.23 -4.86 5.08
N VAL A 21 -9.43 -4.04 4.40
CA VAL A 21 -8.97 -2.75 4.95
C VAL A 21 -10.14 -1.79 5.16
N ILE A 22 -11.07 -1.69 4.20
CA ILE A 22 -12.20 -0.77 4.30
C ILE A 22 -13.13 -1.21 5.43
N ASN A 23 -13.52 -2.49 5.45
CA ASN A 23 -14.52 -2.99 6.40
C ASN A 23 -13.98 -3.13 7.83
N ASN A 24 -12.67 -3.26 8.01
CA ASN A 24 -12.04 -3.37 9.32
C ASN A 24 -11.14 -2.16 9.64
N SER A 25 -11.38 -1.01 8.98
CA SER A 25 -10.64 0.21 9.28
C SER A 25 -11.04 0.75 10.65
N GLU A 26 -10.07 0.87 11.54
CA GLU A 26 -10.22 1.55 12.82
C GLU A 26 -9.48 2.88 12.79
N LYS A 27 -10.01 3.86 13.53
CA LYS A 27 -9.38 5.17 13.63
C LYS A 27 -8.09 5.05 14.43
N ILE A 28 -6.97 5.42 13.80
CA ILE A 28 -5.70 5.58 14.51
C ILE A 28 -5.79 6.87 15.35
N GLY A 29 -5.86 6.72 16.67
CA GLY A 29 -5.93 7.82 17.63
C GLY A 29 -7.35 8.23 18.04
N GLY A 30 -7.45 9.29 18.83
CA GLY A 30 -8.70 9.72 19.46
C GLY A 30 -8.45 10.69 20.62
N PHE A 31 -9.52 11.18 21.24
CA PHE A 31 -9.37 12.03 22.43
C PHE A 31 -8.65 11.24 23.54
N GLY A 32 -7.55 11.80 24.06
CA GLY A 32 -6.73 11.16 25.09
C GLY A 32 -5.77 10.06 24.60
N ILE A 33 -5.69 9.80 23.28
CA ILE A 33 -4.74 8.84 22.72
C ILE A 33 -3.58 9.62 22.08
N THR A 34 -2.39 9.49 22.65
CA THR A 34 -1.15 9.96 22.03
C THR A 34 -0.72 8.96 20.98
N VAL A 35 -0.67 9.40 19.72
CA VAL A 35 -0.17 8.60 18.59
C VAL A 35 1.18 9.14 18.15
N GLU A 36 2.12 8.24 17.85
CA GLU A 36 3.40 8.59 17.25
C GLU A 36 3.21 8.59 15.72
N ILE A 37 3.40 9.77 15.11
CA ILE A 37 3.38 9.92 13.66
C ILE A 37 4.84 9.96 13.22
N ASP A 38 5.32 8.86 12.65
CA ASP A 38 6.56 8.92 11.89
C ASP A 38 6.33 9.74 10.62
N GLU A 39 7.26 10.63 10.28
CA GLU A 39 7.20 11.37 9.03
C GLU A 39 7.27 10.35 7.90
N SER A 40 6.11 10.07 7.31
CA SER A 40 6.07 9.16 6.17
C SER A 40 6.91 9.82 5.08
N LYS A 41 7.98 9.13 4.67
CA LYS A 41 8.89 9.61 3.64
C LYS A 41 8.18 9.57 2.29
N PHE A 42 7.28 10.51 2.05
CA PHE A 42 6.75 10.87 0.75
C PHE A 42 7.83 11.63 -0.06
N GLY A 43 9.00 11.01 -0.18
CA GLY A 43 10.05 11.46 -1.07
C GLY A 43 9.81 10.95 -2.48
N LYS A 44 10.39 11.62 -3.49
CA LYS A 44 10.43 11.10 -4.86
C LYS A 44 10.99 9.67 -4.83
N ARG A 45 10.28 8.71 -5.45
CA ARG A 45 10.80 7.34 -5.65
C ARG A 45 12.21 7.42 -6.23
N LYS A 46 13.17 6.77 -5.57
CA LYS A 46 14.52 6.59 -6.11
C LYS A 46 14.42 5.62 -7.27
N TYR A 47 14.22 6.14 -8.47
CA TYR A 47 14.47 5.38 -9.68
C TYR A 47 16.00 5.27 -9.76
N ASN A 48 16.54 4.05 -9.76
CA ASN A 48 17.97 3.78 -9.96
C ASN A 48 18.41 4.13 -11.40
N ARG A 49 18.01 5.30 -11.91
CA ARG A 49 18.38 5.86 -13.21
C ARG A 49 19.74 6.53 -13.04
N GLY A 50 20.75 5.96 -13.69
CA GLY A 50 22.07 6.56 -13.82
C GLY A 50 22.92 6.52 -12.55
N LYS A 51 23.51 5.36 -12.26
CA LYS A 51 24.91 5.36 -11.81
C LYS A 51 25.76 5.07 -13.03
N ARG A 52 26.18 6.12 -13.73
CA ARG A 52 27.28 5.98 -14.70
C ARG A 52 28.54 5.87 -13.85
N VAL A 53 29.21 4.72 -13.93
CA VAL A 53 30.58 4.54 -13.43
C VAL A 53 31.51 5.52 -14.09
#